data_AF-A0AAE0P3Z9-F1
#
_entry.id   AF-A0AAE0P3Z9-F1
#
_cell.length_a   1.000
_cell.length_b   1.000
_cell.length_c   1.000
_cell.angle_alpha   90.00
_cell.angle_beta   90.00
_cell.angle_gamma   90.00
#
_symmetry.space_group_name_H-M   'P 1'
#
loop_
_entity.id
_entity.type
_entity.pdbx_description
1 polymer ?
#
loop_
_entity_poly.entity_id
_entity_poly.type
_entity_poly.pdbx_seq_one_letter_code
_entity_poly.pdbx_strand_id
1 'polypeptide(L)'
;MASATNIPRIIELAATILAAAAKIQEVLSAQCVPSPSFDEDAPLMLRVELADQQDATMDATSELRDLWLDREPSETGYVLASEAPGDVEGSTIYDVLSRHPDRARRFSAAMAVFATKPDNHLSMASAFNARERTLAEWNVLIASADPRFVVNNVIEPEGSALGIIEIV
;
A
#
# COMPACT_ATOMS: atom_id res chain seq x y z
N MET A 1 -1.01 42.75 18.91
CA MET A 1 -0.37 41.56 19.51
C MET A 1 -0.09 40.58 18.38
N ALA A 2 1.13 40.05 18.31
CA ALA A 2 1.66 39.35 17.14
C ALA A 2 0.84 38.11 16.77
N SER A 3 0.50 37.97 15.49
CA SER A 3 -0.08 36.76 14.92
C SER A 3 0.95 35.63 15.05
N ALA A 4 0.64 34.58 15.81
CA ALA A 4 1.42 33.37 15.79
C ALA A 4 1.45 32.84 14.35
N THR A 5 2.63 32.79 13.74
CA THR A 5 2.85 32.17 12.44
C THR A 5 2.59 30.67 12.60
N ASN A 6 1.40 30.22 12.23
CA ASN A 6 1.05 28.82 12.23
C ASN A 6 1.86 28.12 11.13
N ILE A 7 2.76 27.22 11.51
CA ILE A 7 3.62 26.51 10.56
C ILE A 7 2.73 25.55 9.76
N PRO A 8 2.80 25.52 8.42
CA PRO A 8 2.00 24.57 7.64
C PRO A 8 2.38 23.12 7.99
N ARG A 9 1.40 22.23 8.09
CA ARG A 9 1.62 20.81 8.46
C ARG A 9 2.69 20.12 7.61
N ILE A 10 2.70 20.39 6.30
CA ILE A 10 3.73 19.87 5.38
C ILE A 10 5.17 20.24 5.79
N ILE A 11 5.36 21.42 6.40
CA ILE A 11 6.67 21.88 6.89
C ILE A 11 7.03 21.16 8.19
N GLU A 12 6.07 20.94 9.08
CA GLU A 12 6.28 20.17 10.31
C GLU A 12 6.68 18.72 10.01
N LEU A 13 6.02 18.10 9.04
CA LEU A 13 6.31 16.74 8.60
C LEU A 13 7.70 16.64 7.97
N ALA A 14 8.06 17.57 7.07
CA ALA A 14 9.40 17.63 6.48
C ALA A 14 10.49 17.82 7.56
N ALA A 15 10.25 18.66 8.56
CA ALA A 15 11.17 18.84 9.67
C ALA A 15 11.32 17.56 10.51
N THR A 16 10.23 16.83 10.73
CA THR A 16 10.22 15.55 11.45
C THR A 16 11.03 14.48 10.70
N ILE A 17 10.81 14.34 9.39
CA ILE A 17 11.57 13.42 8.52
C ILE A 17 13.06 13.71 8.59
N LEU A 18 13.45 14.99 8.45
CA LEU A 18 14.85 15.39 8.51
C LEU A 18 15.49 15.10 9.88
N ALA A 19 14.79 15.42 10.97
CA ALA A 19 15.30 15.20 12.32
C ALA A 19 15.49 13.70 12.64
N ALA A 20 14.52 12.87 12.27
CA ALA A 20 14.57 11.43 12.49
C ALA A 20 15.67 10.77 11.64
N ALA A 21 15.78 11.12 10.35
CA ALA A 21 16.84 10.64 9.47
C ALA A 21 18.24 11.05 9.96
N ALA A 22 18.40 12.30 10.43
CA ALA A 22 19.67 12.76 11.01
C ALA A 22 20.05 11.95 12.24
N LYS A 23 19.09 11.59 13.10
CA LYS A 23 19.35 10.79 14.30
C LYS A 23 19.75 9.35 13.96
N ILE A 24 19.09 8.75 12.97
CA ILE A 24 19.48 7.43 12.43
C ILE A 24 20.93 7.47 11.93
N GLN A 25 21.27 8.47 11.11
CA GLN A 25 22.62 8.62 10.57
C GLN A 25 23.67 8.81 11.68
N GLU A 26 23.36 9.61 12.71
CA GLU A 26 24.24 9.82 13.87
C GLU A 26 24.60 8.50 14.57
N VAL A 27 23.59 7.67 14.87
CA VAL A 27 23.79 6.38 15.56
C VAL A 27 24.55 5.39 14.68
N LEU A 28 24.21 5.29 13.40
CA LEU A 28 24.91 4.41 12.45
C LEU A 28 26.38 4.81 12.31
N SER A 29 26.67 6.10 12.20
CA SER A 29 28.05 6.61 12.15
C SER A 29 28.81 6.35 13.45
N ALA A 30 28.19 6.54 14.62
CA ALA A 30 28.82 6.27 15.91
C ALA A 30 29.18 4.78 16.12
N GLN A 31 28.39 3.89 15.52
CA GLN A 31 28.59 2.44 15.62
C GLN A 31 29.39 1.86 14.43
N CYS A 32 29.90 2.71 13.52
CA CYS A 32 30.59 2.31 12.29
C CYS A 32 29.77 1.32 11.43
N VAL A 33 28.44 1.46 11.43
CA VAL A 33 27.54 0.66 10.60
C VAL A 33 27.28 1.40 9.30
N PRO A 34 27.35 0.74 8.14
CA PRO A 34 27.01 1.38 6.87
C PRO A 34 25.53 1.81 6.88
N SER A 35 25.27 2.96 6.25
CA SER A 35 23.90 3.44 6.05
C SER A 35 23.13 2.48 5.13
N PRO A 36 21.80 2.35 5.32
CA PRO A 36 20.97 1.63 4.37
C PRO A 36 21.14 2.18 2.95
N SER A 37 21.30 1.29 1.98
CA SER A 37 21.36 1.65 0.55
C SER A 37 20.61 0.60 -0.27
N PHE A 38 20.49 0.85 -1.57
CA PHE A 38 19.94 -0.11 -2.52
C PHE A 38 20.99 -1.08 -3.09
N ASP A 39 22.23 -1.05 -2.58
CA ASP A 39 23.29 -1.95 -3.00
C ASP A 39 23.06 -3.38 -2.46
N GLU A 40 23.55 -4.39 -3.16
CA GLU A 40 23.37 -5.81 -2.79
C GLU A 40 23.97 -6.12 -1.40
N ASP A 41 25.04 -5.42 -1.02
CA ASP A 41 25.74 -5.60 0.25
C ASP A 41 25.14 -4.76 1.41
N ALA A 42 24.05 -4.04 1.16
CA ALA A 42 23.45 -3.17 2.16
C ALA A 42 22.81 -3.97 3.31
N PRO A 43 22.91 -3.50 4.56
CA PRO A 43 22.28 -4.17 5.69
C PRO A 43 20.74 -4.18 5.54
N LEU A 44 20.15 -5.37 5.51
CA LEU A 44 18.71 -5.59 5.30
C LEU A 44 17.82 -5.15 6.48
N MET A 45 18.38 -4.88 7.65
CA MET A 45 17.65 -4.55 8.88
C MET A 45 18.32 -3.40 9.63
N LEU A 46 17.53 -2.38 9.95
CA LEU A 46 17.91 -1.35 10.92
C LEU A 46 17.72 -1.89 12.35
N ARG A 47 18.51 -1.38 13.30
CA ARG A 47 18.59 -1.89 14.67
C ARG A 47 17.33 -1.56 15.48
N VAL A 48 16.99 -2.41 16.45
CA VAL A 48 15.86 -2.20 17.40
C VAL A 48 15.96 -0.85 18.13
N GLU A 49 17.18 -0.39 18.42
CA GLU A 49 17.46 0.90 19.07
C GLU A 49 17.00 2.12 18.24
N LEU A 50 16.73 1.94 16.95
CA LEU A 50 16.30 2.98 16.01
C LEU A 50 14.82 2.87 15.63
N ALA A 51 14.07 1.96 16.27
CA ALA A 51 12.66 1.71 15.94
C ALA A 51 11.83 2.99 16.00
N ASP A 52 11.96 3.77 17.08
CA ASP A 52 11.19 5.02 17.25
C ASP A 52 11.47 6.04 16.14
N GLN A 53 12.73 6.18 15.71
CA GLN A 53 13.09 7.10 14.63
C GLN A 53 12.67 6.56 13.26
N GLN A 54 12.70 5.24 13.04
CA GLN A 54 12.17 4.65 11.83
C GLN A 54 10.67 4.87 11.73
N ASP A 55 9.92 4.58 12.79
CA ASP A 55 8.47 4.74 12.85
C ASP A 55 8.11 6.20 12.62
N ALA A 56 8.75 7.14 13.32
CA ALA A 56 8.53 8.57 13.13
C ALA A 56 8.84 9.04 11.69
N THR A 57 9.88 8.48 11.05
CA THR A 57 10.21 8.79 9.66
C THR A 57 9.15 8.25 8.71
N MET A 58 8.69 7.02 8.92
CA MET A 58 7.72 6.34 8.06
C MET A 58 6.32 6.95 8.18
N ASP A 59 5.89 7.27 9.40
CA ASP A 59 4.61 7.92 9.67
C ASP A 59 4.57 9.32 9.05
N ALA A 60 5.61 10.12 9.27
CA ALA A 60 5.67 11.47 8.72
C ALA A 60 5.76 11.47 7.18
N THR A 61 6.46 10.50 6.60
CA THR A 61 6.53 10.31 5.14
C THR A 61 5.18 9.90 4.57
N SER A 62 4.46 9.01 5.26
CA SER A 62 3.13 8.55 4.84
C SER A 62 2.13 9.71 4.89
N GLU A 63 2.08 10.47 5.99
CA GLU A 63 1.19 11.63 6.09
C GLU A 63 1.53 12.71 5.05
N LEU A 64 2.82 12.99 4.83
CA LEU A 64 3.24 13.97 3.82
C LEU A 64 2.85 13.53 2.41
N ARG A 65 3.01 12.22 2.11
CA ARG A 65 2.57 11.62 0.86
C ARG A 65 1.06 11.76 0.69
N ASP A 66 0.28 11.45 1.72
CA ASP A 66 -1.19 11.55 1.68
C ASP A 66 -1.68 12.99 1.50
N LEU A 67 -0.94 13.99 2.01
CA LEU A 67 -1.25 15.41 1.80
C LEU A 67 -0.95 15.90 0.39
N TRP A 68 -0.02 15.25 -0.33
CA TRP A 68 0.41 15.64 -1.68
C TRP A 68 -0.21 14.83 -2.80
N LEU A 69 -0.59 13.59 -2.52
CA LEU A 69 -1.53 12.90 -3.38
C LEU A 69 -2.83 13.69 -3.27
N ASP A 70 -3.23 14.34 -4.36
CA ASP A 70 -4.60 14.81 -4.50
C ASP A 70 -5.48 13.66 -4.02
N ARG A 71 -6.52 13.96 -3.23
CA ARG A 71 -7.61 13.01 -3.02
C ARG A 71 -8.25 12.82 -4.39
N GLU A 72 -7.60 12.06 -5.25
CA GLU A 72 -8.21 11.40 -6.37
C GLU A 72 -9.45 10.79 -5.73
N PRO A 73 -10.65 11.17 -6.19
CA PRO A 73 -11.87 10.60 -5.65
C PRO A 73 -11.63 9.11 -5.52
N SER A 74 -12.13 8.46 -4.47
CA SER A 74 -12.04 7.01 -4.30
C SER A 74 -12.75 6.22 -5.43
N GLU A 75 -13.01 6.88 -6.55
CA GLU A 75 -13.25 6.38 -7.87
C GLU A 75 -11.95 5.79 -8.40
N THR A 76 -11.87 4.46 -8.35
CA THR A 76 -10.85 3.75 -9.13
C THR A 76 -10.84 4.29 -10.57
N GLY A 77 -9.68 4.36 -11.24
CA GLY A 77 -9.63 4.81 -12.65
C GLY A 77 -10.57 4.03 -13.60
N TYR A 78 -11.06 2.88 -13.17
CA TYR A 78 -12.20 2.18 -13.75
C TYR A 78 -13.49 3.00 -13.76
N VAL A 79 -13.92 3.58 -12.63
CA VAL A 79 -15.15 4.38 -12.49
C VAL A 79 -15.11 5.55 -13.48
N LEU A 80 -13.99 6.27 -13.54
CA LEU A 80 -13.77 7.36 -14.50
C LEU A 80 -13.82 6.91 -15.98
N ALA A 81 -13.29 5.72 -16.28
CA ALA A 81 -13.26 5.18 -17.66
C ALA A 81 -14.53 4.40 -18.05
N SER A 82 -15.37 4.05 -17.07
CA SER A 82 -16.54 3.19 -17.23
C SER A 82 -17.86 3.94 -17.12
N GLU A 83 -17.85 5.28 -17.24
CA GLU A 83 -19.04 6.06 -17.62
C GLU A 83 -19.52 5.69 -19.03
N ALA A 84 -19.75 4.39 -19.28
CA ALA A 84 -20.43 3.93 -20.46
C ALA A 84 -21.89 4.41 -20.33
N PRO A 85 -22.49 4.93 -21.42
CA PRO A 85 -23.85 5.42 -21.38
C PRO A 85 -24.81 4.30 -20.91
N GLY A 86 -25.38 4.48 -19.71
CA GLY A 86 -26.26 3.51 -19.05
C GLY A 86 -25.77 2.98 -17.69
N ASP A 87 -24.53 3.27 -17.30
CA ASP A 87 -24.02 2.92 -15.97
C ASP A 87 -24.51 3.93 -14.92
N VAL A 88 -24.96 3.39 -13.77
CA VAL A 88 -25.43 4.20 -12.65
C VAL A 88 -24.21 4.72 -11.89
N GLU A 89 -24.20 6.01 -11.58
CA GLU A 89 -23.20 6.64 -10.71
C GLU A 89 -23.03 5.82 -9.42
N GLY A 90 -21.78 5.43 -9.11
CA GLY A 90 -21.47 4.53 -8.00
C GLY A 90 -21.56 3.03 -8.29
N SER A 91 -21.74 2.61 -9.55
CA SER A 91 -21.64 1.19 -9.93
C SER A 91 -20.26 0.63 -9.59
N THR A 92 -20.21 -0.52 -8.92
CA THR A 92 -18.95 -1.20 -8.63
C THR A 92 -18.44 -1.92 -9.88
N ILE A 93 -17.15 -2.24 -9.90
CA ILE A 93 -16.58 -3.10 -10.97
C ILE A 93 -17.33 -4.43 -11.08
N TYR A 94 -17.84 -4.96 -9.97
CA TYR A 94 -18.60 -6.21 -9.95
C TYR A 94 -19.95 -6.07 -10.66
N ASP A 95 -20.65 -4.95 -10.48
CA ASP A 95 -21.92 -4.68 -11.16
C ASP A 95 -21.74 -4.65 -12.68
N VAL A 96 -20.69 -3.98 -13.15
CA VAL A 96 -20.40 -3.83 -14.57
C VAL A 96 -19.91 -5.14 -15.19
N LEU A 97 -19.05 -5.90 -14.50
CA LEU A 97 -18.65 -7.24 -14.96
C LEU A 97 -19.84 -8.21 -15.03
N SER A 98 -20.79 -8.10 -14.10
CA SER A 98 -22.01 -8.91 -14.09
C SER A 98 -22.95 -8.59 -15.25
N ARG A 99 -23.09 -7.31 -15.62
CA ARG A 99 -23.88 -6.87 -16.78
C ARG A 99 -23.21 -7.20 -18.12
N HIS A 100 -21.87 -7.33 -18.15
CA HIS A 100 -21.09 -7.52 -19.37
C HIS A 100 -20.21 -8.78 -19.33
N PRO A 101 -20.79 -9.98 -19.52
CA PRO A 101 -20.06 -11.26 -19.39
C PRO A 101 -18.88 -11.39 -20.36
N ASP A 102 -18.96 -10.80 -21.56
CA ASP A 102 -17.83 -10.80 -22.50
C ASP A 102 -16.66 -9.92 -22.02
N ARG A 103 -16.97 -8.82 -21.34
CA ARG A 103 -15.96 -7.95 -20.71
C ARG A 103 -15.35 -8.63 -19.50
N ALA A 104 -16.15 -9.33 -18.69
CA ALA A 104 -15.67 -10.16 -17.59
C ALA A 104 -14.70 -11.24 -18.07
N ARG A 105 -15.02 -11.94 -19.16
CA ARG A 105 -14.13 -12.95 -19.74
C ARG A 105 -12.80 -12.38 -20.22
N ARG A 106 -12.82 -11.20 -20.88
CA ARG A 106 -11.58 -10.54 -21.33
C ARG A 106 -10.74 -10.06 -20.16
N PHE A 107 -11.38 -9.48 -19.15
CA PHE A 107 -10.72 -9.04 -17.93
C PHE A 107 -10.10 -10.22 -17.19
N SER A 108 -10.84 -11.31 -16.98
CA SER A 108 -10.33 -12.51 -16.30
C SER A 108 -9.18 -13.17 -17.05
N ALA A 109 -9.25 -13.22 -18.39
CA ALA A 109 -8.15 -13.73 -19.22
C ALA A 109 -6.90 -12.85 -19.11
N ALA A 110 -7.05 -11.52 -19.10
CA ALA A 110 -5.92 -10.60 -18.91
C ALA A 110 -5.28 -10.75 -17.53
N MET A 111 -6.11 -10.89 -16.48
CA MET A 111 -5.63 -11.11 -15.10
C MET A 111 -4.95 -12.48 -14.93
N ALA A 112 -5.44 -13.53 -15.60
CA ALA A 112 -4.78 -14.84 -15.60
C ALA A 112 -3.38 -14.79 -16.21
N VAL A 113 -3.20 -14.06 -17.32
CA VAL A 113 -1.85 -13.81 -17.90
C VAL A 113 -1.00 -12.97 -16.96
N PHE A 114 -1.60 -12.03 -16.22
CA PHE A 114 -0.88 -11.18 -15.27
C PHE A 114 -0.37 -11.97 -14.05
N ALA A 115 -1.17 -12.91 -13.53
CA ALA A 115 -0.83 -13.72 -12.36
C ALA A 115 0.18 -14.85 -12.64
N THR A 116 0.44 -15.19 -13.90
CA THR A 116 1.24 -16.37 -14.28
C THR A 116 2.67 -16.04 -14.74
N LYS A 117 3.03 -14.76 -14.85
CA LYS A 117 4.38 -14.36 -15.27
C LYS A 117 5.25 -14.01 -14.06
N PRO A 118 6.46 -14.59 -13.96
CA PRO A 118 7.39 -14.34 -12.84
C PRO A 118 7.70 -12.84 -12.62
N ASP A 119 7.88 -12.09 -13.72
CA ASP A 119 8.24 -10.67 -13.69
C ASP A 119 7.11 -9.76 -13.15
N ASN A 120 5.88 -10.30 -13.06
CA ASN A 120 4.73 -9.52 -12.64
C ASN A 120 4.63 -9.38 -11.12
N HIS A 121 5.34 -10.16 -10.31
CA HIS A 121 5.38 -9.96 -8.84
C HIS A 121 6.01 -8.60 -8.49
N LEU A 122 7.14 -8.26 -9.14
CA LEU A 122 7.79 -6.96 -9.02
C LEU A 122 6.95 -5.84 -9.62
N SER A 123 6.24 -6.12 -10.72
CA SER A 123 5.31 -5.18 -11.33
C SER A 123 4.11 -4.89 -10.41
N MET A 124 3.60 -5.89 -9.69
CA MET A 124 2.52 -5.74 -8.72
C MET A 124 2.98 -4.94 -7.50
N ALA A 125 4.16 -5.24 -6.96
CA ALA A 125 4.75 -4.48 -5.86
C ALA A 125 4.98 -3.00 -6.23
N SER A 126 5.52 -2.75 -7.44
CA SER A 126 5.83 -1.38 -7.90
C SER A 126 4.59 -0.57 -8.30
N ALA A 127 3.62 -1.16 -9.00
CA ALA A 127 2.45 -0.44 -9.51
C ALA A 127 1.34 -0.28 -8.47
N PHE A 128 1.17 -1.24 -7.55
CA PHE A 128 0.04 -1.26 -6.62
C PHE A 128 0.46 -1.21 -5.15
N ASN A 129 1.75 -0.96 -4.87
CA ASN A 129 2.32 -1.03 -3.52
C ASN A 129 1.98 -2.37 -2.82
N ALA A 130 1.86 -3.44 -3.61
CA ALA A 130 1.46 -4.75 -3.13
C ALA A 130 2.61 -5.40 -2.35
N ARG A 131 2.30 -5.89 -1.14
CA ARG A 131 3.23 -6.69 -0.33
C ARG A 131 2.68 -8.11 -0.21
N GLU A 132 3.51 -9.09 -0.56
CA GLU A 132 3.22 -10.50 -0.31
C GLU A 132 3.07 -10.73 1.20
N ARG A 133 2.00 -11.43 1.58
CA ARG A 133 1.65 -11.71 2.97
C ARG A 133 1.21 -13.16 3.10
N THR A 134 1.72 -13.81 4.13
CA THR A 134 1.24 -15.09 4.62
C THR A 134 -0.16 -14.93 5.24
N LEU A 135 -0.89 -16.04 5.40
CA LEU A 135 -2.19 -16.02 6.08
C LEU A 135 -2.09 -15.47 7.52
N ALA A 136 -0.98 -15.75 8.22
CA ALA A 136 -0.74 -15.21 9.56
C ALA A 136 -0.62 -13.67 9.55
N GLU A 137 0.13 -13.12 8.59
CA GLU A 137 0.24 -11.66 8.41
C GLU A 137 -1.09 -11.03 8.00
N TRP A 138 -1.89 -11.72 7.16
CA TRP A 138 -3.25 -11.29 6.83
C TRP A 138 -4.15 -11.22 8.06
N ASN A 139 -4.13 -12.24 8.92
CA ASN A 139 -4.93 -12.24 10.16
C ASN A 139 -4.57 -11.06 11.07
N VAL A 140 -3.27 -10.78 11.23
CA VAL A 140 -2.81 -9.63 12.03
C VAL A 140 -3.29 -8.32 11.42
N LEU A 141 -3.14 -8.16 10.10
CA LEU A 141 -3.56 -6.94 9.40
C LEU A 141 -5.07 -6.72 9.51
N ILE A 142 -5.87 -7.75 9.27
CA ILE A 142 -7.34 -7.68 9.33
C ILE A 142 -7.80 -7.30 10.76
N ALA A 143 -7.25 -7.96 11.77
CA ALA A 143 -7.56 -7.65 13.17
C ALA A 143 -7.10 -6.23 13.58
N SER A 144 -6.01 -5.73 13.00
CA SER A 144 -5.54 -4.35 13.24
C SER A 144 -6.47 -3.29 12.66
N ALA A 145 -7.23 -3.63 11.61
CA ALA A 145 -8.23 -2.74 11.02
C ALA A 145 -9.51 -2.69 11.89
N ASP A 146 -10.04 -3.85 12.28
CA ASP A 146 -11.13 -3.98 13.25
C ASP A 146 -11.10 -5.37 13.90
N PRO A 147 -11.10 -5.48 15.25
CA PRO A 147 -11.08 -6.77 15.94
C PRO A 147 -12.28 -7.67 15.67
N ARG A 148 -13.38 -7.14 15.10
CA ARG A 148 -14.57 -7.92 14.74
C ARG A 148 -14.40 -8.69 13.44
N PHE A 149 -13.46 -8.29 12.58
CA PHE A 149 -13.20 -9.00 11.33
C PHE A 149 -12.44 -10.29 11.58
N VAL A 150 -13.06 -11.41 11.26
CA VAL A 150 -12.47 -12.74 11.43
C VAL A 150 -12.40 -13.46 10.10
N VAL A 151 -11.23 -13.99 9.76
CA VAL A 151 -11.09 -14.85 8.58
C VAL A 151 -11.88 -16.14 8.81
N ASN A 152 -12.97 -16.30 8.07
CA ASN A 152 -13.84 -17.47 8.10
C ASN A 152 -13.30 -18.60 7.23
N ASN A 153 -12.78 -18.24 6.04
CA ASN A 153 -12.32 -19.24 5.07
C ASN A 153 -11.26 -18.67 4.14
N VAL A 154 -10.41 -19.55 3.60
CA VAL A 154 -9.46 -19.25 2.54
C VAL A 154 -9.63 -20.29 1.45
N ILE A 155 -10.08 -19.86 0.28
CA ILE A 155 -10.42 -20.72 -0.84
C ILE A 155 -9.44 -20.45 -1.97
N GLU A 156 -8.82 -21.49 -2.51
CA GLU A 156 -8.14 -21.44 -3.79
C GLU A 156 -8.97 -22.23 -4.81
N PRO A 157 -9.79 -21.57 -5.64
CA PRO A 157 -10.63 -22.28 -6.61
C PRO A 157 -9.78 -23.05 -7.62
N GLU A 158 -10.22 -24.26 -7.97
CA GLU A 158 -9.51 -25.10 -8.93
C GLU A 158 -9.31 -24.37 -10.27
N GLY A 159 -8.05 -24.27 -10.71
CA GLY A 159 -7.66 -23.57 -11.94
C GLY A 159 -7.57 -22.04 -11.83
N SER A 160 -7.81 -21.45 -10.66
CA SER A 160 -7.59 -20.03 -10.38
C SER A 160 -6.13 -19.77 -9.99
N ALA A 161 -5.53 -18.69 -10.50
CA ALA A 161 -4.24 -18.18 -10.02
C ALA A 161 -4.39 -17.22 -8.82
N LEU A 162 -5.63 -17.03 -8.34
CA LEU A 162 -5.98 -16.15 -7.22
C LEU A 162 -6.69 -16.93 -6.12
N GLY A 163 -6.44 -16.56 -4.87
CA GLY A 163 -7.18 -17.03 -3.69
C GLY A 163 -8.26 -16.03 -3.24
N ILE A 164 -9.27 -16.53 -2.54
CA ILE A 164 -10.35 -15.77 -1.92
C ILE A 164 -10.22 -15.92 -0.41
N ILE A 165 -10.25 -14.81 0.32
CA ILE A 165 -10.33 -14.79 1.79
C ILE A 165 -11.71 -14.29 2.17
N GLU A 166 -12.49 -15.14 2.84
CA GLU A 166 -13.79 -14.77 3.40
C GLU A 166 -13.60 -14.21 4.80
N ILE A 167 -14.11 -13.01 5.04
CA ILE A 167 -14.02 -12.30 6.31
C ILE A 167 -15.45 -12.02 6.79
N VAL A 168 -15.74 -12.35 8.05
CA VAL A 168 -17.03 -12.12 8.73
C VAL A 168 -16.89 -11.11 9.86
#